data_AF-A0AAW7YPR7-F1
#
_entry.id   AF-A0AAW7YPR7-F1
#
_cell.length_a   1.000
_cell.length_b   1.000
_cell.length_c   1.000
_cell.angle_alpha   90.00
_cell.angle_beta   90.00
_cell.angle_gamma   90.00
#
_symmetry.space_group_name_H-M   'P 1'
#
loop_
_entity.id
_entity.type
_entity.pdbx_description
1 polymer ?
#
loop_
_entity_poly.entity_id
_entity_poly.type
_entity_poly.pdbx_seq_one_letter_code
_entity_poly.pdbx_strand_id
1 'polypeptide(L)'
;MIKVEQQYFELIEDYRDCFDEEIFANRYSDILDKYDYVVGDFGYDQLRLKGFFKDTNKKAEISKRFSSIQDYLLEYCNFGCPYFVVKHLSENEVKQQAEDLTVIDQDDKLHDVKIQPTIQDTEK
;
A
#
# COMPACT_ATOMS: atom_id res chain seq x y z
N MET A 1 -2.03 4.38 4.14
CA MET A 1 -2.52 3.09 4.69
C MET A 1 -4.02 3.01 4.45
N ILE A 2 -4.51 1.85 4.05
CA ILE A 2 -5.92 1.58 3.76
C ILE A 2 -6.49 0.79 4.93
N LYS A 3 -7.69 1.13 5.40
CA LYS A 3 -8.34 0.41 6.50
C LYS A 3 -9.62 -0.26 6.00
N VAL A 4 -9.65 -1.59 6.08
CA VAL A 4 -10.85 -2.37 5.76
C VAL A 4 -11.21 -3.22 6.96
N GLU A 5 -12.45 -3.06 7.44
CA GLU A 5 -12.94 -3.69 8.67
C GLU A 5 -12.02 -3.37 9.88
N GLN A 6 -11.30 -4.38 10.38
CA GLN A 6 -10.34 -4.27 11.49
C GLN A 6 -8.89 -4.47 11.04
N GLN A 7 -8.66 -4.61 9.74
CA GLN A 7 -7.36 -4.86 9.16
C GLN A 7 -6.82 -3.62 8.45
N TYR A 8 -5.50 -3.52 8.43
CA TYR A 8 -4.79 -2.46 7.75
C TYR A 8 -4.04 -3.04 6.56
N PHE A 9 -4.14 -2.34 5.43
CA PHE A 9 -3.51 -2.73 4.18
C PHE A 9 -2.60 -1.62 3.66
N GLU A 10 -1.56 -2.05 2.96
CA GLU A 10 -0.66 -1.19 2.23
C GLU A 10 -0.75 -1.53 0.75
N LEU A 11 -0.94 -0.51 -0.09
CA LEU A 11 -0.92 -0.67 -1.54
C LEU A 11 0.54 -0.82 -1.98
N ILE A 12 0.86 -2.00 -2.51
CA ILE A 12 2.21 -2.33 -2.98
C ILE A 12 2.35 -2.03 -4.46
N GLU A 13 1.31 -2.37 -5.24
CA GLU A 13 1.30 -2.15 -6.69
C GLU A 13 -0.12 -1.78 -7.13
N ASP A 14 -0.22 -0.80 -8.01
CA ASP A 14 -1.46 -0.44 -8.69
C ASP A 14 -1.17 -0.31 -10.18
N TYR A 15 -1.74 -1.22 -10.95
CA TYR A 15 -1.62 -1.23 -12.39
C TYR A 15 -2.87 -0.63 -13.02
N ARG A 16 -2.66 0.49 -13.74
CA ARG A 16 -3.69 1.31 -14.39
C ARG A 16 -4.60 2.10 -13.44
N ASP A 17 -4.11 2.44 -12.24
CA ASP A 17 -4.82 3.27 -11.27
C ASP A 17 -6.25 2.75 -11.01
N CYS A 18 -6.36 1.44 -10.85
CA CYS A 18 -7.64 0.73 -10.75
C CYS A 18 -8.03 0.41 -9.31
N PHE A 19 -7.14 0.70 -8.36
CA PHE A 19 -7.41 0.49 -6.96
C PHE A 19 -8.47 1.50 -6.46
N ASP A 20 -9.56 0.98 -5.93
CA ASP A 20 -10.61 1.75 -5.28
C ASP A 20 -10.88 1.13 -3.91
N GLU A 21 -10.70 1.94 -2.85
CA GLU A 21 -10.87 1.50 -1.47
C GLU A 21 -12.29 1.05 -1.17
N GLU A 22 -13.31 1.71 -1.72
CA GLU A 22 -14.71 1.35 -1.49
C GLU A 22 -15.04 0.03 -2.18
N ILE A 23 -14.61 -0.16 -3.42
CA ILE A 23 -14.84 -1.40 -4.17
C ILE A 23 -14.09 -2.56 -3.50
N PHE A 24 -12.85 -2.33 -3.08
CA PHE A 24 -12.05 -3.31 -2.36
C PHE A 24 -12.73 -3.71 -1.04
N ALA A 25 -13.13 -2.75 -0.21
CA ALA A 25 -13.78 -3.00 1.07
C ALA A 25 -15.10 -3.77 0.91
N ASN A 26 -15.92 -3.39 -0.08
CA ASN A 26 -17.19 -4.08 -0.37
C ASN A 26 -16.99 -5.54 -0.81
N ARG A 27 -15.88 -5.83 -1.51
CA ARG A 27 -15.61 -7.17 -2.03
C ARG A 27 -14.79 -8.04 -1.06
N TYR A 28 -14.12 -7.41 -0.11
CA TYR A 28 -13.31 -8.04 0.91
C TYR A 28 -14.13 -9.04 1.74
N SER A 29 -13.46 -10.07 2.24
CA SER A 29 -14.10 -11.12 3.04
C SER A 29 -13.09 -11.69 4.02
N ASP A 30 -13.54 -11.98 5.24
CA ASP A 30 -12.74 -12.51 6.36
C ASP A 30 -11.92 -13.77 6.02
N ILE A 31 -12.30 -14.49 4.96
CA ILE A 31 -11.52 -15.63 4.45
C ILE A 31 -10.13 -15.20 3.95
N LEU A 32 -9.95 -13.92 3.65
CA LEU A 32 -8.72 -13.33 3.14
C LEU A 32 -7.75 -12.94 4.27
N ASP A 33 -8.22 -12.75 5.51
CA ASP A 33 -7.41 -12.39 6.69
C ASP A 33 -6.26 -13.37 6.97
N LYS A 34 -6.38 -14.61 6.50
CA LYS A 34 -5.32 -15.62 6.67
C LYS A 34 -4.11 -15.40 5.75
N TYR A 35 -4.20 -14.54 4.74
CA TYR A 35 -3.16 -14.33 3.75
C TYR A 35 -2.39 -13.04 4.02
N ASP A 36 -1.09 -13.06 3.76
CA ASP A 36 -0.23 -11.90 3.94
C ASP A 36 -0.43 -10.84 2.82
N TYR A 37 -0.85 -11.27 1.64
CA TYR A 37 -1.07 -10.43 0.46
C TYR A 37 -2.42 -10.73 -0.18
N VAL A 38 -3.06 -9.70 -0.74
CA VAL A 38 -4.27 -9.82 -1.52
C VAL A 38 -4.05 -9.14 -2.87
N VAL A 39 -4.36 -9.87 -3.93
CA VAL A 39 -4.34 -9.38 -5.32
C VAL A 39 -5.78 -9.16 -5.74
N GLY A 40 -6.07 -7.97 -6.24
CA GLY A 40 -7.32 -7.63 -6.88
C GLY A 40 -7.12 -7.53 -8.38
N ASP A 41 -7.84 -8.32 -9.17
CA ASP A 41 -7.82 -8.23 -10.63
C ASP A 41 -9.23 -8.03 -11.19
N PHE A 42 -9.34 -7.27 -12.28
CA PHE A 42 -10.62 -6.98 -12.91
C PHE A 42 -10.87 -7.90 -14.10
N GLY A 43 -11.65 -8.95 -13.87
CA GLY A 43 -12.12 -9.86 -14.92
C GLY A 43 -13.55 -9.52 -15.35
N TYR A 44 -13.75 -9.19 -16.63
CA TYR A 44 -15.08 -8.80 -17.16
C TYR A 44 -15.76 -7.70 -16.32
N ASP A 45 -15.00 -6.66 -15.95
CA ASP A 45 -15.43 -5.55 -15.09
C ASP A 45 -15.85 -5.95 -13.67
N GLN A 46 -15.54 -7.18 -13.23
CA GLN A 46 -15.77 -7.63 -11.87
C GLN A 46 -14.45 -7.77 -11.11
N LEU A 47 -14.39 -7.17 -9.93
CA LEU A 47 -13.26 -7.32 -9.03
C LEU A 47 -13.22 -8.75 -8.46
N ARG A 48 -12.10 -9.42 -8.69
CA ARG A 48 -11.76 -10.72 -8.12
C ARG A 48 -10.65 -10.52 -7.12
N LEU A 49 -10.85 -11.02 -5.90
CA LEU A 49 -9.84 -10.97 -4.85
C LEU A 49 -9.24 -12.36 -4.65
N LYS A 50 -7.91 -12.43 -4.66
CA LYS A 50 -7.14 -13.65 -4.44
C LYS A 50 -6.07 -13.41 -3.37
N GLY A 51 -6.08 -14.25 -2.35
CA GLY A 51 -5.08 -14.19 -1.27
C GLY A 51 -3.85 -15.03 -1.54
N PHE A 52 -2.68 -14.50 -1.16
CA PHE A 52 -1.35 -15.10 -1.29
C PHE A 52 -0.56 -14.98 0.02
N PHE A 53 0.26 -15.97 0.31
CA PHE A 53 1.18 -16.00 1.43
C PHE A 53 2.54 -15.46 1.02
N LYS A 54 3.29 -14.96 2.01
CA LYS A 54 4.72 -14.67 1.83
C LYS A 54 5.52 -15.93 1.47
N ASP A 55 6.55 -15.74 0.64
CA ASP A 55 7.41 -16.85 0.17
C ASP A 55 8.18 -17.56 1.29
N THR A 56 8.38 -16.88 2.42
CA THR A 56 9.05 -17.45 3.59
C THR A 56 8.20 -18.54 4.28
N ASN A 57 6.90 -18.63 3.96
CA ASN A 57 6.02 -19.64 4.54
C ASN A 57 6.19 -20.99 3.83
N LYS A 58 7.06 -21.86 4.37
CA LYS A 58 7.32 -23.20 3.82
C LYS A 58 6.09 -24.12 3.79
N LYS A 59 5.04 -23.82 4.55
CA LYS A 59 3.77 -24.57 4.56
C LYS A 59 2.78 -24.09 3.49
N ALA A 60 3.01 -22.93 2.88
CA ALA A 60 2.15 -22.42 1.82
C ALA A 60 2.37 -23.20 0.52
N GLU A 61 1.25 -23.57 -0.12
CA GLU A 61 1.23 -24.10 -1.48
C GLU A 61 1.93 -23.12 -2.43
N ILE A 62 2.74 -23.64 -3.35
CA ILE A 62 3.53 -22.83 -4.29
C ILE A 62 2.64 -21.90 -5.13
N SER A 63 1.43 -22.34 -5.47
CA SER A 63 0.42 -21.57 -6.21
C SER A 63 -0.20 -20.41 -5.43
N LYS A 64 0.06 -20.32 -4.12
CA LYS A 64 -0.46 -19.27 -3.23
C LYS A 64 0.69 -18.48 -2.62
N ARG A 65 1.84 -18.40 -3.29
CA ARG A 65 3.01 -17.65 -2.84
C ARG A 65 3.06 -16.29 -3.52
N PHE A 66 3.75 -15.34 -2.91
CA PHE A 66 3.97 -14.04 -3.51
C PHE A 66 4.66 -14.18 -4.87
N SER A 67 5.63 -15.08 -4.98
CA SER A 67 6.33 -15.37 -6.25
C SER A 67 5.41 -15.83 -7.39
N SER A 68 4.26 -16.46 -7.09
CA SER A 68 3.32 -16.98 -8.11
C SER A 68 2.19 -16.01 -8.45
N ILE A 69 2.17 -14.82 -7.85
CA ILE A 69 1.21 -13.76 -8.22
C ILE A 69 1.38 -13.40 -9.70
N GLN A 70 2.62 -13.28 -10.17
CA GLN A 70 2.89 -12.94 -11.56
C GLN A 70 2.31 -13.99 -12.52
N ASP A 71 2.53 -15.27 -12.21
CA ASP A 71 1.99 -16.39 -13.00
C ASP A 71 0.46 -16.39 -12.98
N TYR A 72 -0.16 -16.12 -11.81
CA TYR A 72 -1.59 -15.98 -11.68
C TYR A 72 -2.15 -14.85 -12.56
N LEU A 73 -1.52 -13.68 -12.55
CA LEU A 73 -1.96 -12.57 -13.39
C LEU A 73 -1.80 -12.92 -14.88
N LEU A 74 -0.69 -13.55 -15.28
CA LEU A 74 -0.48 -13.98 -16.67
C LEU A 74 -1.51 -15.02 -17.14
N GLU A 75 -1.95 -15.91 -16.27
CA GLU A 75 -2.89 -16.99 -16.60
C GLU A 75 -4.36 -16.52 -16.59
N TYR A 76 -4.73 -15.64 -15.66
CA TYR A 76 -6.13 -15.26 -15.41
C TYR A 76 -6.48 -13.81 -15.79
N CYS A 77 -5.51 -12.91 -15.89
CA CYS A 77 -5.68 -11.49 -16.23
C CYS A 77 -5.25 -11.31 -17.69
N ASN A 78 -6.23 -11.11 -18.58
CA ASN A 78 -5.97 -10.90 -20.00
C ASN A 78 -5.05 -9.69 -20.24
N PHE A 79 -4.47 -9.57 -21.44
CA PHE A 79 -3.64 -8.40 -21.77
C PHE A 79 -4.35 -7.07 -21.47
N GLY A 80 -3.72 -6.25 -20.64
CA GLY A 80 -4.26 -4.95 -20.24
C GLY A 80 -5.38 -5.03 -19.18
N CYS A 81 -5.58 -6.17 -18.54
CA CYS A 81 -6.43 -6.30 -17.37
C CYS A 81 -5.86 -5.43 -16.22
N PRO A 82 -6.65 -4.49 -15.66
CA PRO A 82 -6.25 -3.73 -14.49
C PRO A 82 -6.15 -4.65 -13.27
N TYR A 83 -5.14 -4.43 -12.43
CA TYR A 83 -4.97 -5.17 -11.20
C TYR A 83 -4.23 -4.34 -10.16
N PHE A 84 -4.37 -4.72 -8.90
CA PHE A 84 -3.65 -4.13 -7.78
C PHE A 84 -3.21 -5.21 -6.80
N VAL A 85 -2.18 -4.91 -6.02
CA VAL A 85 -1.65 -5.78 -4.98
C VAL A 85 -1.58 -5.00 -3.68
N VAL A 86 -2.25 -5.51 -2.65
CA VAL A 86 -2.19 -4.98 -1.30
C VAL A 86 -1.56 -5.98 -0.34
N LYS A 87 -0.77 -5.48 0.59
CA LYS A 87 -0.14 -6.25 1.68
C LYS A 87 -0.93 -6.02 2.96
N HIS A 88 -1.19 -7.09 3.68
CA HIS A 88 -1.75 -7.02 5.02
C HIS A 88 -0.67 -6.54 6.00
N LEU A 89 -0.94 -5.44 6.70
CA LEU A 89 -0.05 -4.89 7.71
C LEU A 89 -0.30 -5.57 9.05
N SER A 90 0.79 -5.90 9.75
CA SER A 90 0.70 -6.33 11.15
C SER A 90 0.59 -5.12 12.08
N GLU A 91 0.06 -5.30 13.28
CA GLU A 91 -0.06 -4.22 14.28
C GLU A 91 1.26 -3.46 14.52
N ASN A 92 2.40 -4.16 14.43
CA ASN A 92 3.71 -3.55 14.58
C ASN A 92 4.08 -2.64 13.39
N GLU A 93 3.73 -3.04 12.16
CA GLU A 93 3.98 -2.22 10.97
C GLU A 93 3.07 -0.99 10.92
N VAL A 94 1.82 -1.11 11.38
CA VAL A 94 0.89 0.02 11.53
C VAL A 94 1.44 1.06 12.52
N LYS A 95 1.99 0.60 13.66
CA LYS A 95 2.60 1.48 14.67
C LYS A 95 3.85 2.17 14.15
N GLN A 96 4.72 1.46 13.44
CA GLN A 96 5.91 2.06 12.83
C GLN A 96 5.54 3.14 11.80
N GLN A 97 4.61 2.87 10.89
CA GLN A 97 4.19 3.89 9.92
C GLN A 97 3.57 5.13 10.58
N ALA A 98 2.82 4.95 11.67
CA ALA A 98 2.29 6.07 12.43
C ALA A 98 3.40 6.88 13.15
N GLU A 99 4.42 6.21 13.69
CA GLU A 99 5.58 6.85 14.31
C GLU A 99 6.42 7.61 13.27
N ASP A 100 6.72 7.02 12.11
CA ASP A 100 7.50 7.64 11.03
C ASP A 100 6.84 8.93 10.52
N LEU A 101 5.51 8.96 10.35
CA LEU A 101 4.76 10.17 9.98
C LEU A 101 4.90 11.31 10.99
N THR A 102 5.07 11.02 12.28
CA THR A 102 5.21 12.06 13.32
C THR A 102 6.60 12.67 13.39
N VAL A 103 7.63 11.99 12.86
CA VAL A 103 9.01 12.51 12.85
C VAL A 103 9.19 13.59 11.78
N ILE A 104 8.49 13.48 10.65
CA ILE A 104 8.64 14.38 9.50
C ILE A 104 8.11 15.79 9.79
N ASP A 105 7.06 15.94 10.61
CA ASP A 105 6.47 17.25 10.97
C ASP A 105 7.38 18.09 11.90
N GLN A 106 8.37 17.48 12.55
CA GLN A 106 9.28 18.20 13.45
C GLN A 106 10.44 18.90 12.73
N ASP A 107 10.86 18.41 11.56
CA ASP A 107 12.02 18.95 10.83
C ASP A 107 11.68 20.16 9.91
N ASP A 108 10.41 20.35 9.51
CA ASP A 108 10.01 21.44 8.60
C ASP A 108 9.88 22.82 9.28
N LYS A 109 9.93 22.89 10.62
CA LYS A 109 9.80 24.17 11.36
C LYS A 109 11.08 25.03 11.41
N LEU A 110 12.17 24.66 10.74
CA LEU A 110 13.45 25.39 10.81
C LEU A 110 13.78 26.30 9.61
N HIS A 111 12.88 26.52 8.64
CA HIS A 111 13.21 27.30 7.42
C HIS A 111 12.76 28.78 7.36
N ASP A 112 12.23 29.37 8.43
CA ASP A 112 11.87 30.81 8.45
C ASP A 112 12.68 31.63 9.48
N VAL A 113 13.99 31.75 9.26
CA VAL A 113 14.76 32.88 9.83
C VAL A 113 15.07 33.87 8.71
N LYS A 114 14.13 34.78 8.47
CA LYS A 114 14.36 35.99 7.66
C LYS A 114 15.41 36.86 8.35
N ILE A 115 16.66 36.72 7.96
CA ILE A 115 17.70 37.68 8.30
C ILE A 115 17.46 38.92 7.42
N GLN A 116 16.89 39.97 8.01
CA GLN A 116 16.87 41.30 7.39
C GLN A 116 18.30 41.87 7.46
N PRO A 117 18.92 42.28 6.35
CA PRO A 117 20.14 43.07 6.43
C PRO A 117 19.78 44.49 6.86
N THR A 118 20.06 44.83 8.13
CA THR A 118 20.06 46.22 8.60
C THR A 118 21.26 46.93 7.96
N ILE A 119 21.02 47.64 6.86
CA ILE A 119 22.01 48.57 6.31
C ILE A 119 22.09 49.73 7.30
N GLN A 120 23.22 49.84 7.99
CA GLN A 120 23.55 51.04 8.75
C GLN A 120 24.11 52.06 7.78
N ASP A 121 23.35 53.12 7.53
CA ASP A 121 23.90 54.36 6.99
C ASP A 121 25.03 54.83 7.89
N THR A 122 26.22 55.06 7.32
CA THR A 122 27.23 55.89 7.97
C THR A 122 27.74 56.88 6.93
N GLU A 123 27.39 58.13 7.20
CA GLU A 123 27.80 59.33 6.51
C GLU A 123 29.33 59.41 6.36
N LYS A 124 29.80 59.83 5.18
CA LYS A 124 30.88 60.81 5.09
C LYS A 124 30.91 61.53 3.74
#